data_AF-A0A6B3GL54-F1
#
_entry.id   AF-A0A6B3GL54-F1
#
_cell.length_a   1.000
_cell.length_b   1.000
_cell.length_c   1.000
_cell.angle_alpha   90.00
_cell.angle_beta   90.00
_cell.angle_gamma   90.00
#
_symmetry.space_group_name_H-M   'P 1'
#
loop_
_entity.id
_entity.type
_entity.pdbx_description
1 polymer ?
#
loop_
_entity_poly.entity_id
_entity_poly.type
_entity_poly.pdbx_seq_one_letter_code
_entity_poly.pdbx_strand_id
1 'polypeptide(L)'
;LDDDDRWPWLDAIGAWAHGRAGLGGVVSSSALKRVYRDRLRDGAPDALFLHLTGDRALIEERMADRKGHFMPTALLDSQFS
;
A
#
# COMPACT_ATOMS: atom_id res chain seq x y z
N LEU A 1 3.14 12.60 -7.07
CA LEU A 1 3.09 11.13 -6.87
C LEU A 1 2.48 10.48 -8.08
N ASP A 2 3.30 10.48 -9.12
CA ASP A 2 3.19 9.56 -10.25
C ASP A 2 3.93 8.25 -9.93
N ASP A 3 4.11 7.38 -10.91
CA ASP A 3 4.70 6.06 -10.71
C ASP A 3 6.20 6.17 -10.43
N ASP A 4 6.88 7.19 -10.99
CA ASP A 4 8.31 7.42 -10.81
C ASP A 4 8.65 7.84 -9.38
N ASP A 5 7.77 8.62 -8.76
CA ASP A 5 7.84 8.94 -7.32
C ASP A 5 7.71 7.69 -6.42
N ARG A 6 7.15 6.58 -6.92
CA ARG A 6 6.83 5.38 -6.12
C ARG A 6 7.89 4.29 -6.23
N TRP A 7 8.65 4.21 -7.32
CA TRP A 7 9.64 3.13 -7.52
C TRP A 7 10.66 3.02 -6.38
N PRO A 8 11.33 4.10 -5.94
CA PRO A 8 12.32 3.99 -4.88
C PRO A 8 11.75 3.47 -3.56
N TRP A 9 10.49 3.81 -3.27
CA TRP A 9 9.80 3.33 -2.07
C TRP A 9 9.44 1.84 -2.14
N LEU A 10 8.95 1.37 -3.29
CA LEU A 10 8.67 -0.06 -3.50
C LEU A 10 9.94 -0.89 -3.43
N ASP A 11 11.04 -0.39 -3.99
CA ASP A 11 12.36 -1.04 -3.93
C ASP A 11 12.86 -1.14 -2.49
N ALA A 12 12.69 -0.09 -1.70
CA ALA A 12 13.07 -0.08 -0.28
C ALA A 12 12.26 -1.12 0.53
N ILE A 13 10.95 -1.26 0.26
CA ILE A 13 10.12 -2.28 0.92
C ILE A 13 10.58 -3.68 0.52
N GLY A 14 10.84 -3.92 -0.77
CA GLY A 14 11.34 -5.21 -1.25
C GLY A 14 12.66 -5.60 -0.59
N ALA A 15 13.63 -4.68 -0.55
CA ALA A 15 14.92 -4.89 0.10
C ALA A 15 14.78 -5.14 1.62
N TRP A 16 13.92 -4.38 2.30
CA TRP A 16 13.61 -4.59 3.72
C TRP A 16 13.01 -5.98 3.96
N ALA A 17 12.06 -6.41 3.14
CA ALA A 17 11.41 -7.70 3.26
C ALA A 17 12.40 -8.86 3.01
N HIS A 18 13.28 -8.72 2.01
CA HIS A 18 14.35 -9.67 1.73
C HIS A 18 15.27 -9.88 2.94
N GLY A 19 15.72 -8.78 3.57
CA GLY A 19 16.58 -8.83 4.76
C GLY A 19 15.91 -9.44 6.01
N ARG A 20 14.61 -9.76 5.94
CA ARG A 20 13.81 -10.36 7.02
C ARG A 20 13.36 -11.79 6.72
N ALA A 21 13.93 -12.44 5.70
CA ALA A 21 13.67 -13.84 5.40
C ALA A 21 13.83 -14.71 6.67
N GLY A 22 12.82 -15.51 6.99
CA GLY A 22 12.78 -16.35 8.19
C GLY A 22 12.38 -15.64 9.50
N LEU A 23 12.31 -14.31 9.53
CA LEU A 23 11.89 -13.52 10.70
C LEU A 23 10.45 -12.98 10.58
N GLY A 24 9.92 -12.91 9.35
CA GLY A 24 8.60 -12.37 9.06
C GLY A 24 8.51 -10.83 9.15
N GLY A 25 7.40 -10.28 8.68
CA GLY A 25 7.14 -8.84 8.70
C GLY A 25 5.80 -8.47 8.04
N VAL A 26 5.26 -7.30 8.42
CA VAL A 26 4.05 -6.73 7.83
C VAL A 26 4.32 -5.26 7.50
N VAL A 27 3.95 -4.84 6.29
CA VAL A 27 4.06 -3.45 5.81
C VAL A 27 2.74 -3.05 5.19
N SER A 28 2.27 -1.84 5.51
CA SER A 28 1.14 -1.24 4.81
C SER A 28 1.63 -0.54 3.54
N SER A 29 1.04 -0.90 2.40
CA SER A 29 1.25 -0.24 1.12
C SER A 29 -0.05 -0.25 0.35
N SER A 30 -0.43 0.88 -0.27
CA SER A 30 -1.64 0.90 -1.10
C SER A 30 -1.50 -0.04 -2.29
N ALA A 31 -0.30 -0.16 -2.88
CA ALA A 31 0.08 -1.14 -3.90
C ALA A 31 -1.03 -1.49 -4.93
N LEU A 32 -1.81 -0.47 -5.33
CA LEU A 32 -3.08 -0.69 -6.01
C LEU A 32 -2.89 -1.26 -7.42
N LYS A 33 -1.85 -0.78 -8.13
CA LYS A 33 -1.52 -1.26 -9.47
C LYS A 33 -0.81 -2.60 -9.43
N ARG A 34 -1.10 -3.45 -10.42
CA ARG A 34 -0.45 -4.77 -10.58
C ARG A 34 1.07 -4.66 -10.65
N VAL A 35 1.57 -3.66 -11.39
CA VAL A 35 3.00 -3.39 -11.58
C VAL A 35 3.73 -3.09 -10.27
N TYR A 36 3.07 -2.46 -9.30
CA TYR A 36 3.67 -2.21 -7.99
C TYR A 36 3.86 -3.51 -7.20
N ARG A 37 2.90 -4.43 -7.31
CA ARG A 37 2.99 -5.75 -6.67
C ARG A 37 4.03 -6.65 -7.33
N ASP A 38 4.20 -6.54 -8.65
CA ASP A 38 5.30 -7.23 -9.34
C ASP A 38 6.65 -6.74 -8.85
N ARG A 39 6.84 -5.42 -8.79
CA ARG A 39 8.08 -4.83 -8.29
C ARG A 39 8.42 -5.27 -6.85
N LEU A 40 7.41 -5.37 -5.98
CA LEU A 40 7.59 -5.88 -4.63
C LEU A 40 8.00 -7.37 -4.60
N ARG A 41 7.46 -8.18 -5.51
CA ARG A 41 7.81 -9.61 -5.62
C ARG A 41 9.22 -9.82 -6.15
N ASP A 42 9.75 -8.91 -6.96
CA ASP A 42 11.15 -8.98 -7.42
C ASP A 42 12.12 -8.96 -6.21
N GLY A 43 11.81 -8.18 -5.17
CA GLY A 43 12.59 -8.14 -3.93
C GLY A 43 12.18 -9.19 -2.88
N ALA A 44 10.91 -9.59 -2.86
CA ALA A 44 10.35 -10.54 -1.90
C ALA A 44 9.40 -11.55 -2.59
N PRO A 45 9.93 -12.64 -3.18
CA PRO A 45 9.14 -13.59 -3.98
C PRO A 45 8.01 -14.25 -3.20
N ASP A 46 8.23 -14.52 -1.91
CA ASP A 46 7.26 -15.17 -1.02
C ASP A 46 6.27 -14.20 -0.37
N ALA A 47 6.26 -12.93 -0.78
CA ALA A 47 5.36 -11.92 -0.23
C ALA A 47 3.89 -12.24 -0.52
N LEU A 48 3.09 -12.23 0.54
CA LEU A 48 1.63 -12.33 0.47
C LEU A 48 1.01 -10.93 0.50
N PHE A 49 -0.06 -10.76 -0.28
CA PHE A 49 -0.80 -9.49 -0.36
C PHE A 49 -2.17 -9.67 0.28
N LEU A 50 -2.42 -8.90 1.35
CA LEU A 50 -3.74 -8.79 1.96
C LEU A 50 -4.43 -7.52 1.43
N HIS A 51 -5.40 -7.70 0.53
CA HIS A 51 -6.19 -6.59 0.01
C HIS A 51 -7.39 -6.31 0.92
N LEU A 52 -7.30 -5.27 1.72
CA LEU A 52 -8.41 -4.77 2.51
C LEU A 52 -9.34 -3.95 1.60
N THR A 53 -10.45 -4.57 1.19
CA THR A 53 -11.45 -3.94 0.33
C THR A 53 -12.77 -3.74 1.07
N GLY A 54 -13.56 -2.78 0.62
CA GLY A 54 -14.85 -2.43 1.19
C GLY A 54 -15.50 -1.32 0.39
N ASP A 55 -16.77 -1.07 0.68
CA ASP A 55 -17.54 -0.02 -0.01
C ASP A 55 -16.94 1.36 0.27
N ARG A 56 -16.90 2.20 -0.77
CA ARG A 56 -16.43 3.59 -0.67
C ARG A 56 -17.10 4.34 0.49
N ALA A 57 -18.42 4.22 0.61
CA ALA A 57 -19.20 4.90 1.64
C ALA A 57 -18.76 4.50 3.05
N LEU A 58 -18.50 3.20 3.28
CA LEU A 58 -18.02 2.70 4.57
C LEU A 58 -16.61 3.22 4.89
N ILE A 59 -15.74 3.31 3.89
CA ILE A 59 -14.37 3.82 4.08
C ILE A 59 -14.39 5.32 4.35
N GLU A 60 -15.23 6.07 3.64
CA GLU A 60 -15.41 7.51 3.83
C GLU A 60 -15.95 7.85 5.23
N GLU A 61 -16.99 7.13 5.69
CA GLU A 61 -17.53 7.26 7.05
C GLU A 61 -16.43 7.06 8.11
N ARG A 62 -15.67 5.96 7.99
CA ARG A 62 -14.56 5.65 8.92
C ARG A 62 -13.43 6.68 8.88
N MET A 63 -13.19 7.31 7.74
CA MET A 63 -12.20 8.38 7.60
C MET A 63 -12.70 9.68 8.25
N ALA A 64 -13.98 10.02 8.09
CA ALA A 64 -14.59 11.23 8.65
C ALA A 64 -14.64 11.21 10.18
N ASP A 65 -14.87 10.04 10.78
CA ASP A 65 -14.95 9.87 12.24
C ASP A 65 -13.59 9.94 12.95
N ARG A 66 -12.48 9.85 12.20
CA ARG A 66 -11.13 9.90 12.75
C ARG A 66 -10.72 11.32 13.14
N LYS A 67 -10.74 11.61 14.44
CA LYS A 67 -10.20 12.87 14.98
C LYS A 67 -8.68 12.89 14.94
N GLY A 68 -8.10 13.97 14.42
CA GLY A 68 -6.64 14.20 14.41
C GLY A 68 -5.89 13.64 13.19
N HIS A 69 -6.57 13.24 12.12
CA HIS A 69 -5.92 12.69 10.92
C HIS A 69 -5.80 13.67 9.74
N PHE A 70 -4.70 13.48 8.99
CA PHE A 70 -4.04 14.41 8.07
C PHE A 70 -4.36 14.13 6.58
N MET A 71 -5.33 13.27 6.27
CA MET A 71 -5.62 12.84 4.89
C MET A 71 -6.96 13.39 4.40
N PRO A 72 -6.99 14.32 3.43
CA PRO A 72 -8.24 14.81 2.86
C PRO A 72 -8.98 13.68 2.13
N THR A 73 -10.31 13.63 2.31
CA THR A 73 -11.19 12.66 1.66
C THR A 73 -11.07 12.67 0.13
N ALA A 74 -10.64 13.79 -0.46
CA ALA A 74 -10.34 13.90 -1.90
C ALA A 74 -9.29 12.89 -2.41
N LEU A 75 -8.42 12.35 -1.54
CA LEU A 75 -7.48 11.29 -1.94
C LEU A 75 -8.16 9.92 -2.07
N LEU A 76 -9.35 9.74 -1.50
CA LEU A 76 -10.13 8.50 -1.63
C LEU A 76 -10.56 8.26 -3.08
N ASP A 77 -10.93 9.32 -3.80
CA ASP A 77 -11.32 9.23 -5.21
C ASP A 77 -10.23 8.60 -6.07
N SER A 78 -8.97 9.00 -5.83
CA SER A 78 -7.83 8.48 -6.59
C SER A 78 -7.46 7.02 -6.24
N GLN A 79 -8.05 6.44 -5.18
CA GLN A 79 -7.85 5.03 -4.82
C GLN A 79 -8.92 4.11 -5.44
N PHE A 80 -10.07 4.67 -5.84
CA PHE A 80 -11.19 3.93 -6.42
C PHE A 80 -11.33 4.11 -7.94
N SER A 81 -10.54 4.99 -8.55
CA SER A 81 -10.48 5.25 -10.00
C SER A 81 -9.56 4.30 -10.76
#